data_AF-A0A5J4EA81-F1
#
_entry.id   AF-A0A5J4EA81-F1
#
_cell.length_a   1.000
_cell.length_b   1.000
_cell.length_c   1.000
_cell.angle_alpha   90.00
_cell.angle_beta   90.00
_cell.angle_gamma   90.00
#
_symmetry.space_group_name_H-M   'P 1'
#
loop_
_entity.id
_entity.type
_entity.pdbx_description
1 polymer ?
#
loop_
_entity_poly.entity_id
_entity_poly.type
_entity_poly.pdbx_seq_one_letter_code
_entity_poly.pdbx_strand_id
1 'polypeptide(L)' 'MLLIPRQHIATLDELQEADQDLIGEIVVAATEVARKEGIAERGYRLIANHRADGGQTVFHIHFHLLGGRVMNWPPG' A
#
# COMPACT_ATOMS: atom_id res chain seq x y z
N MET A 1 2.41 8.60 -1.74
CA MET A 1 3.46 7.82 -2.44
C MET A 1 2.93 6.42 -2.74
N LEU A 2 3.46 5.73 -3.75
CA LEU A 2 3.11 4.33 -4.06
C LEU A 2 4.29 3.40 -3.76
N LEU A 3 4.00 2.25 -3.13
CA LEU A 3 4.92 1.11 -3.09
C LEU A 3 4.42 0.05 -4.06
N ILE A 4 5.30 -0.42 -4.94
CA ILE A 4 4.96 -1.31 -6.05
C ILE A 4 6.02 -2.41 -6.12
N PRO A 5 5.65 -3.70 -6.08
CA PRO A 5 6.60 -4.78 -6.30
C PRO A 5 7.11 -4.75 -7.74
N ARG A 6 8.37 -5.18 -7.95
CA ARG A 6 8.88 -5.37 -9.32
C ARG A 6 8.19 -6.54 -10.02
N GLN A 7 7.87 -7.60 -9.26
CA GLN A 7 7.04 -8.70 -9.74
C GLN A 7 5.66 -8.16 -10.12
N HIS A 8 5.21 -8.52 -11.31
CA HIS A 8 3.88 -8.16 -11.77
C HIS A 8 2.85 -9.12 -11.17
N ILE A 9 1.96 -8.57 -10.34
CA ILE A 9 0.78 -9.23 -9.78
C ILE A 9 -0.37 -8.28 -10.05
N ALA A 10 -1.40 -8.70 -10.80
CA ALA A 10 -2.34 -7.73 -11.35
C ALA A 10 -3.36 -7.25 -10.30
N THR A 11 -3.78 -8.13 -9.39
CA THR A 11 -4.74 -7.83 -8.31
C THR A 11 -4.38 -8.56 -7.03
N LEU A 12 -4.95 -8.15 -5.89
CA LEU A 12 -4.76 -8.85 -4.61
C LEU A 12 -5.24 -10.33 -4.63
N ASP A 13 -6.17 -10.72 -5.52
CA ASP A 13 -6.64 -12.11 -5.65
C ASP A 13 -5.58 -13.05 -6.25
N GLU A 14 -4.56 -12.50 -6.89
CA GLU A 14 -3.49 -13.28 -7.53
C GLU A 14 -2.32 -13.55 -6.60
N LEU A 15 -2.37 -13.02 -5.36
CA LEU A 15 -1.37 -13.32 -4.34
C LEU A 15 -1.46 -14.79 -3.92
N GLN A 16 -0.30 -15.44 -3.85
CA GLN A 16 -0.15 -16.82 -3.42
C GLN A 16 0.60 -16.89 -2.08
N GLU A 17 0.63 -18.07 -1.46
CA GLU A 17 1.43 -18.29 -0.25
C GLU A 17 2.92 -17.96 -0.47
N ALA A 18 3.42 -18.17 -1.68
CA ALA A 18 4.80 -17.83 -2.05
C ALA A 18 5.08 -16.31 -2.05
N ASP A 19 4.05 -15.45 -2.11
CA ASP A 19 4.21 -13.99 -2.12
C ASP A 19 4.15 -13.36 -0.70
N GLN A 20 4.01 -14.17 0.36
CA GLN A 20 3.91 -13.67 1.73
C GLN A 20 5.10 -12.79 2.13
N ASP A 21 6.32 -13.23 1.81
CA ASP A 21 7.55 -12.47 2.10
C ASP A 21 7.56 -11.15 1.32
N LEU A 22 7.16 -11.16 0.04
CA LEU A 22 7.07 -9.96 -0.79
C LEU A 22 6.10 -8.93 -0.19
N ILE A 23 4.93 -9.37 0.27
CA ILE A 23 3.96 -8.48 0.94
C ILE A 23 4.51 -7.97 2.27
N GLY A 24 5.17 -8.81 3.05
CA GLY A 24 5.87 -8.41 4.27
C GLY A 24 6.91 -7.33 4.02
N GLU A 25 7.75 -7.51 3.01
CA GLU A 25 8.77 -6.54 2.58
C GLU A 25 8.14 -5.19 2.19
N ILE A 26 7.01 -5.20 1.47
CA ILE A 26 6.30 -3.97 1.09
C ILE A 26 5.81 -3.23 2.35
N VAL A 27 5.22 -3.93 3.31
CA VAL A 27 4.73 -3.29 4.55
C VAL A 27 5.90 -2.71 5.34
N VAL A 28 7.00 -3.45 5.50
CA VAL A 28 8.21 -2.96 6.17
C VAL A 28 8.75 -1.71 5.47
N ALA A 29 8.90 -1.76 4.14
CA ALA A 29 9.35 -0.63 3.33
C ALA A 29 8.42 0.59 3.50
N ALA A 30 7.10 0.39 3.61
CA ALA A 30 6.16 1.49 3.85
C ALA A 30 6.44 2.17 5.20
N THR A 31 6.75 1.41 6.25
CA THR A 31 7.11 2.00 7.56
C THR A 31 8.41 2.79 7.49
N GLU A 32 9.42 2.29 6.76
CA GLU A 32 10.70 2.96 6.60
C GLU A 32 10.54 4.28 5.84
N VAL A 33 9.78 4.26 4.76
CA VAL A 33 9.54 5.48 4.00
C VAL A 33 8.69 6.46 4.80
N ALA A 34 7.68 6.00 5.54
CA ALA A 34 6.92 6.88 6.44
C ALA A 34 7.81 7.60 7.46
N ARG A 35 8.84 6.93 7.99
CA ARG A 35 9.85 7.56 8.88
C ARG A 35 10.70 8.57 8.12
N LYS A 36 11.20 8.22 6.94
CA LYS A 36 12.02 9.11 6.09
C LYS A 36 11.27 10.37 5.68
N GLU A 37 9.98 10.27 5.39
CA GLU A 37 9.10 11.38 5.03
C GLU A 37 8.59 12.18 6.25
N GLY A 38 8.97 11.80 7.47
CA GLY A 38 8.58 12.51 8.69
C GLY A 38 7.09 12.40 9.05
N ILE A 39 6.37 11.41 8.50
CA ILE A 39 4.94 11.20 8.75
C ILE A 39 4.65 10.09 9.77
N ALA A 40 5.66 9.31 10.18
CA ALA A 40 5.49 8.15 11.05
C ALA A 40 4.85 8.49 12.41
N GLU A 41 5.42 9.45 13.16
CA GLU A 41 4.97 9.79 14.52
C GLU A 41 3.55 10.37 14.57
N ARG A 42 3.17 11.13 13.54
CA ARG A 42 1.82 11.73 13.42
C ARG A 42 0.78 10.73 12.90
N GLY A 43 1.23 9.59 12.39
CA GLY A 43 0.39 8.59 11.76
C GLY A 43 0.23 8.79 10.25
N TYR A 44 -0.06 7.68 9.58
CA TYR A 44 -0.30 7.58 8.14
C TYR A 44 -1.32 6.47 7.87
N ARG A 45 -1.82 6.40 6.63
CA ARG A 45 -2.68 5.33 6.14
C ARG A 45 -1.98 4.60 5.00
N LEU A 46 -1.95 3.27 5.08
CA LEU A 46 -1.53 2.38 3.99
C LEU A 46 -2.79 1.75 3.39
N ILE A 47 -2.99 1.86 2.08
CA ILE A 47 -4.18 1.35 1.39
C ILE A 47 -3.76 0.52 0.18
N ALA A 48 -4.37 -0.65 0.00
CA ALA A 48 -4.34 -1.41 -1.24
C ALA A 48 -5.77 -1.52 -1.78
N ASN A 49 -5.97 -1.12 -3.04
CA ASN A 49 -7.26 -1.15 -3.70
C ASN A 49 -7.41 -2.46 -4.49
N HIS A 50 -8.61 -3.02 -4.52
CA HIS A 50 -8.90 -4.26 -5.23
C HIS A 50 -10.13 -4.11 -6.14
N ARG A 51 -9.94 -4.34 -7.45
CA ARG A 51 -10.98 -4.24 -8.50
C ARG A 51 -11.69 -2.88 -8.52
N ALA A 52 -12.73 -2.78 -9.35
CA ALA A 52 -13.43 -1.53 -9.63
C ALA A 52 -14.03 -0.88 -8.37
N ASP A 53 -14.74 -1.64 -7.54
CA ASP A 53 -15.39 -1.12 -6.33
C ASP A 53 -14.40 -0.72 -5.23
N GLY A 54 -13.22 -1.34 -5.21
CA GLY A 54 -12.11 -0.90 -4.37
C GLY A 54 -11.34 0.29 -4.96
N GLY A 55 -11.68 0.78 -6.15
CA GLY A 55 -11.02 1.91 -6.81
C GLY A 55 -9.67 1.57 -7.47
N GLN A 56 -9.45 0.32 -7.87
CA GLN A 56 -8.26 -0.08 -8.61
C GLN A 56 -8.39 0.30 -10.10
N THR A 57 -7.47 1.12 -10.62
CA THR A 57 -7.45 1.54 -12.03
C THR A 57 -6.25 1.01 -12.80
N VAL A 58 -5.15 0.71 -12.11
CA VAL A 58 -3.95 0.06 -12.66
C VAL A 58 -3.86 -1.36 -12.13
N PHE A 59 -3.83 -2.32 -13.05
CA PHE A 59 -3.76 -3.75 -12.75
C PHE A 59 -2.32 -4.21 -12.53
N HIS A 60 -1.68 -3.60 -11.52
CA HIS A 60 -0.44 -4.01 -10.89
C HIS A 60 -0.58 -3.59 -9.43
N ILE A 61 -0.51 -4.52 -8.49
CA ILE A 61 -0.74 -4.22 -7.08
C ILE A 61 0.16 -3.07 -6.62
N HIS A 62 -0.42 -2.12 -5.91
CA HIS A 62 0.30 -0.97 -5.39
C HIS A 62 -0.34 -0.52 -4.10
N PHE A 63 0.51 -0.07 -3.18
CA PHE A 63 0.12 0.34 -1.85
C PHE A 63 0.29 1.86 -1.73
N HIS A 64 -0.82 2.55 -1.50
CA HIS A 64 -0.85 3.99 -1.27
C HIS A 64 -0.41 4.27 0.15
N LEU A 65 0.72 4.97 0.31
CA LEU A 65 1.13 5.56 1.57
C LEU A 65 0.69 7.03 1.59
N LEU A 66 -0.29 7.34 2.45
CA LEU A 66 -0.86 8.68 2.63
C LEU A 66 -0.56 9.22 4.03
N GLY A 67 -0.06 10.44 4.13
CA GLY A 67 0.23 11.10 5.41
C GLY A 67 0.39 12.61 5.25
N GLY A 68 0.88 13.28 6.30
CA GLY A 68 1.08 14.73 6.33
C GLY A 68 -0.16 15.54 6.73
N ARG A 69 -1.31 14.89 6.91
CA ARG A 69 -2.57 15.48 7.39
C ARG A 69 -3.40 14.45 8.16
N VAL A 70 -4.42 14.90 8.89
CA VAL A 70 -5.40 14.01 9.50
C VAL A 70 -6.13 13.23 8.41
N MET A 71 -6.25 11.92 8.60
CA MET A 71 -6.94 11.01 7.69
C MET A 71 -8.34 10.73 8.23
N ASN A 72 -9.38 11.24 7.55
CA ASN A 72 -10.77 11.10 7.97
C ASN A 72 -11.31 9.67 7.81
N TRP A 73 -12.46 9.42 8.43
CA TRP A 73 -13.24 8.19 8.34
C TRP A 73 -14.66 8.50 7.82
N PRO A 74 -15.24 7.71 6.89
CA PRO A 74 -14.67 6.52 6.25
C PRO A 74 -13.48 6.83 5.31
N PRO A 75 -12.65 5.84 4.97
CA PRO A 75 -11.41 6.02 4.21
C PRO A 75 -11.65 6.04 2.70
N GLY A 76 -12.63 6.83 2.25
CA GLY A 76 -13.30 6.67 0.96
C GLY A 76 -14.76 6.31 1.20
#